data_AF-K2BVL9-F1
#
_entry.id   AF-K2BVL9-F1
#
_cell.length_a   1.000
_cell.length_b   1.000
_cell.length_c   1.000
_cell.angle_alpha   90.00
_cell.angle_beta   90.00
_cell.angle_gamma   90.00
#
_symmetry.space_group_name_H-M   'P 1'
#
loop_
_entity.id
_entity.type
_entity.pdbx_description
1 polymer ?
#
loop_
_entity_poly.entity_id
_entity_poly.type
_entity_poly.pdbx_seq_one_letter_code
_entity_poly.pdbx_strand_id
1 'polypeptide(L)'
;MGLLAKTVTKGFRACYFRNQPVHQFYGHLQAVLKEISPDGELKHLFARPSLPGNSGANAQEVEWETELNGSAVKFHDLPAAKQGEMAGLLATYIQKIKSYAEAKQGKSGVERDYSDYLKAVAVSPDASQIFVVAGKPVLVHWGYFSEDGRFTGQVKYAGWDEFIAEIQRKAPPKTEESAAPTAA
;
A
#
# COMPACT_ATOMS: atom_id res chain seq x y z
N MET A 1 13.69 12.69 6.27
CA MET A 1 12.90 11.45 6.20
C MET A 1 13.37 10.55 7.32
N GLY A 2 12.44 9.85 7.97
CA GLY A 2 12.73 8.91 9.04
C GLY A 2 12.54 7.47 8.58
N LEU A 3 13.36 6.55 9.10
CA LEU A 3 13.19 5.12 8.92
C LEU A 3 11.88 4.67 9.58
N LEU A 4 11.01 4.05 8.80
CA LEU A 4 9.72 3.51 9.21
C LEU A 4 9.82 2.02 9.54
N ALA A 5 10.43 1.24 8.65
CA ALA A 5 10.54 -0.21 8.80
C ALA A 5 11.72 -0.77 8.00
N LYS A 6 12.17 -1.97 8.36
CA LYS A 6 13.07 -2.78 7.53
C LYS A 6 12.36 -4.08 7.18
N THR A 7 12.40 -4.48 5.91
CA THR A 7 11.81 -5.74 5.46
C THR A 7 12.85 -6.59 4.76
N VAL A 8 12.86 -7.90 5.03
CA VAL A 8 13.66 -8.87 4.28
C VAL A 8 12.96 -9.21 2.96
N THR A 9 13.74 -9.43 1.92
CA THR A 9 13.21 -9.83 0.59
C THR A 9 13.24 -11.34 0.38
N LYS A 10 13.86 -12.10 1.28
CA LYS A 10 13.89 -13.57 1.21
C LYS A 10 12.47 -14.13 1.29
N GLY A 11 12.09 -14.99 0.34
CA GLY A 11 10.73 -15.50 0.21
C GLY A 11 9.76 -14.51 -0.40
N PHE A 12 10.26 -13.43 -1.01
CA PHE A 12 9.49 -12.47 -1.79
C PHE A 12 10.12 -12.26 -3.16
N ARG A 13 9.28 -12.05 -4.17
CA ARG A 13 9.71 -11.73 -5.53
C ARG A 13 9.28 -10.31 -5.88
N ALA A 14 10.19 -9.56 -6.49
CA ALA A 14 9.91 -8.21 -6.94
C ALA A 14 8.91 -8.20 -8.11
N CYS A 15 8.00 -7.23 -8.10
CA CYS A 15 7.16 -6.90 -9.24
C CYS A 15 7.96 -6.07 -10.24
N TYR A 16 7.71 -6.27 -11.53
CA TYR A 16 8.46 -5.62 -12.60
C TYR A 16 7.55 -4.76 -13.49
N PHE A 17 8.06 -3.58 -13.86
CA PHE A 17 7.50 -2.73 -14.90
C PHE A 17 8.63 -2.35 -15.86
N ARG A 18 8.42 -2.55 -17.17
CA ARG A 18 9.45 -2.31 -18.21
C ARG A 18 10.82 -2.92 -17.87
N ASN A 19 10.83 -4.19 -17.44
CA ASN A 19 12.02 -4.96 -17.07
C ASN A 19 12.84 -4.41 -15.88
N GLN A 20 12.30 -3.49 -15.09
CA GLN A 20 12.90 -3.03 -13.84
C GLN A 20 11.94 -3.24 -12.66
N PRO A 21 12.46 -3.47 -11.43
CA PRO A 21 11.62 -3.61 -10.25
C PRO A 21 10.80 -2.34 -9.99
N VAL A 22 9.49 -2.48 -9.76
CA VAL A 22 8.58 -1.33 -9.62
C VAL A 22 8.94 -0.41 -8.46
N HIS A 23 9.51 -0.95 -7.38
CA HIS A 23 9.92 -0.18 -6.21
C HIS A 23 11.02 0.83 -6.50
N GLN A 24 11.81 0.62 -7.56
CA GLN A 24 12.83 1.59 -7.99
C GLN A 24 12.21 2.85 -8.62
N PHE A 25 10.95 2.79 -9.08
CA PHE A 25 10.25 3.92 -9.69
C PHE A 25 9.44 4.75 -8.69
N TYR A 26 9.86 4.84 -7.42
CA TYR A 26 9.16 5.64 -6.41
C TYR A 26 8.88 7.09 -6.84
N GLY A 27 9.80 7.73 -7.57
CA GLY A 27 9.58 9.08 -8.11
C GLY A 27 8.40 9.14 -9.10
N HIS A 28 8.23 8.12 -9.95
CA HIS A 28 7.08 8.01 -10.85
C HIS A 28 5.81 7.75 -10.07
N LEU A 29 5.85 6.91 -9.03
CA LEU A 29 4.71 6.71 -8.14
C LEU A 29 4.24 8.04 -7.54
N GLN A 30 5.15 8.84 -7.00
CA GLN A 30 4.82 10.14 -6.43
C GLN A 30 4.25 11.12 -7.46
N ALA A 31 4.77 11.12 -8.70
CA ALA A 31 4.22 11.93 -9.78
C ALA A 31 2.79 11.54 -10.14
N VAL A 32 2.50 10.23 -10.25
CA VAL A 32 1.17 9.71 -10.55
C VAL A 32 0.20 9.97 -9.39
N LEU A 33 0.63 9.77 -8.13
CA LEU A 33 -0.20 10.06 -6.96
C LEU A 33 -0.57 11.54 -6.85
N LYS A 34 0.34 12.45 -7.24
CA LYS A 34 0.06 13.88 -7.32
C LYS A 34 -0.98 14.21 -8.40
N GLU A 35 -1.03 13.44 -9.49
CA GLU A 35 -2.04 13.60 -10.53
C GLU A 35 -3.41 13.08 -10.07
N ILE A 36 -3.43 11.99 -9.29
CA ILE A 36 -4.65 11.40 -8.72
C ILE A 36 -5.21 12.29 -7.59
N SER A 37 -4.34 12.84 -6.76
CA SER A 37 -4.67 13.63 -5.57
C SER A 37 -3.80 14.90 -5.52
N PRO A 38 -4.17 15.95 -6.27
CA PRO A 38 -3.44 17.22 -6.28
C PRO A 38 -3.42 17.93 -4.92
N ASP A 39 -4.42 17.64 -4.07
CA ASP A 39 -4.56 18.05 -2.68
C ASP A 39 -3.55 17.36 -1.74
N GLY A 40 -2.86 16.31 -2.20
CA GLY A 40 -1.74 15.69 -1.50
C GLY A 40 -2.12 14.64 -0.46
N GLU A 41 -3.38 14.20 -0.42
CA GLU A 41 -3.84 13.15 0.50
C GLU A 41 -3.05 11.84 0.33
N LEU A 42 -2.77 11.47 -0.92
CA LEU A 42 -2.07 10.22 -1.26
C LEU A 42 -0.55 10.30 -1.17
N LYS A 43 0.03 11.49 -0.96
CA LYS A 43 1.49 11.72 -1.02
C LYS A 43 2.28 10.74 -0.14
N HIS A 44 1.74 10.43 1.04
CA HIS A 44 2.43 9.63 2.05
C HIS A 44 2.00 8.17 2.09
N LEU A 45 1.12 7.74 1.18
CA LEU A 45 0.54 6.40 1.21
C LEU A 45 1.60 5.31 1.03
N PHE A 46 2.63 5.55 0.23
CA PHE A 46 3.68 4.58 -0.02
C PHE A 46 4.98 5.07 0.62
N ALA A 47 5.60 4.24 1.44
CA ALA A 47 6.92 4.52 1.99
C ALA A 47 7.98 4.51 0.88
N ARG A 48 9.00 5.35 1.01
CA ARG A 48 10.13 5.37 0.07
C ARG A 48 11.06 4.19 0.36
N PRO A 49 11.37 3.33 -0.63
CA PRO A 49 12.38 2.30 -0.47
C PRO A 49 13.79 2.91 -0.52
N SER A 50 14.64 2.43 0.37
CA SER A 50 16.07 2.71 0.47
C SER A 50 16.79 1.36 0.58
N LEU A 51 17.76 1.13 -0.30
CA LEU A 51 18.45 -0.15 -0.45
C LEU A 51 19.90 0.03 0.00
N PRO A 52 20.22 -0.23 1.29
CA PRO A 52 21.59 -0.07 1.76
C PRO A 52 22.51 -1.11 1.11
N GLY A 53 23.56 -0.65 0.43
CA GLY A 53 24.70 -1.48 0.01
C GLY A 53 24.55 -2.29 -1.28
N ASN A 54 23.34 -2.59 -1.77
CA ASN A 54 23.14 -3.32 -3.04
C ASN A 54 21.93 -2.80 -3.82
N SER A 55 22.18 -2.01 -4.87
CA SER A 55 21.15 -1.42 -5.73
C SER A 55 20.66 -2.45 -6.75
N GLY A 56 19.52 -3.10 -6.51
CA GLY A 56 18.95 -4.03 -7.49
C GLY A 56 17.85 -4.93 -6.96
N ALA A 57 17.40 -5.86 -7.80
CA ALA A 57 16.39 -6.87 -7.45
C ALA A 57 16.84 -7.86 -6.35
N ASN A 58 18.15 -7.91 -6.06
CA ASN A 58 18.79 -8.86 -5.13
C ASN A 58 19.11 -8.23 -3.76
N ALA A 59 18.58 -7.05 -3.45
CA ALA A 59 18.72 -6.48 -2.13
C ALA A 59 18.12 -7.44 -1.10
N GLN A 60 18.89 -7.86 -0.09
CA GLN A 60 18.43 -8.79 0.95
C GLN A 60 17.45 -8.12 1.92
N GLU A 61 17.59 -6.80 2.06
CA GLU A 61 16.75 -5.96 2.91
C GLU A 61 16.39 -4.67 2.19
N VAL A 62 15.21 -4.16 2.51
CA VAL A 62 14.73 -2.85 2.10
C VAL A 62 14.43 -2.04 3.33
N GLU A 63 15.04 -0.86 3.44
CA GLU A 63 14.68 0.15 4.42
C GLU A 63 13.56 1.01 3.83
N TRP A 64 12.50 1.22 4.60
CA TRP A 64 11.34 2.00 4.19
C TRP A 64 11.32 3.29 4.97
N GLU A 65 11.21 4.41 4.27
CA GLU A 65 11.27 5.74 4.85
C GLU A 65 9.97 6.51 4.64
N THR A 66 9.65 7.41 5.55
CA THR A 66 8.54 8.35 5.39
C THR A 66 8.96 9.79 5.72
N GLU A 67 8.29 10.76 5.10
CA GLU A 67 8.40 12.19 5.43
C GLU A 67 7.52 12.57 6.62
N LEU A 68 6.60 11.70 7.04
CA LEU A 68 5.74 11.94 8.18
C LEU A 68 6.53 11.89 9.48
N ASN A 69 6.24 12.83 10.39
CA ASN A 69 6.83 12.90 11.71
C ASN A 69 5.88 12.27 12.74
N GLY A 70 6.43 11.62 13.76
CA GLY A 70 5.67 11.01 14.86
C GLY A 70 5.94 9.51 15.00
N SER A 71 5.34 8.90 16.02
CA SER A 71 5.47 7.47 16.29
C SER A 71 4.72 6.66 15.24
N ALA A 72 5.41 5.69 14.64
CA ALA A 72 4.81 4.70 13.77
C ALA A 72 4.20 3.56 14.59
N VAL A 73 2.94 3.24 14.33
CA VAL A 73 2.22 2.12 14.94
C VAL A 73 1.75 1.18 13.84
N LYS A 74 1.89 -0.12 14.00
CA LYS A 74 1.36 -1.08 13.01
C LYS A 74 -0.16 -1.06 13.03
N PHE A 75 -0.77 -1.28 11.88
CA PHE A 75 -2.23 -1.29 11.76
C PHE A 75 -2.91 -2.24 12.75
N HIS A 76 -2.37 -3.45 12.95
CA HIS A 76 -2.95 -4.43 13.88
C HIS A 76 -2.77 -4.08 15.36
N ASP A 77 -1.84 -3.18 15.70
CA ASP A 77 -1.61 -2.70 17.06
C ASP A 77 -2.55 -1.52 17.41
N LEU A 78 -3.32 -1.01 16.43
CA LEU A 78 -4.26 0.07 16.67
C LEU A 78 -5.50 -0.41 17.45
N PRO A 79 -6.15 0.46 18.23
CA PRO A 79 -7.48 0.19 18.76
C PRO A 79 -8.49 -0.14 17.66
N ALA A 80 -9.42 -1.05 17.95
CA ALA A 80 -10.47 -1.52 17.02
C ALA A 80 -11.18 -0.41 16.24
N ALA A 81 -11.59 0.67 16.92
CA ALA A 81 -12.24 1.81 16.29
C ALA A 81 -11.34 2.49 15.24
N LYS A 82 -10.06 2.69 15.56
CA LYS A 82 -9.07 3.27 14.64
C LYS A 82 -8.71 2.33 13.49
N GLN A 83 -8.73 1.01 13.71
CA GLN A 83 -8.54 0.05 12.62
C GLN A 83 -9.64 0.18 11.56
N GLY A 84 -10.91 0.31 11.99
CA GLY A 84 -12.04 0.53 11.09
C GLY A 84 -11.92 1.84 10.29
N GLU A 85 -11.56 2.94 10.95
CA GLU A 85 -11.31 4.22 10.29
C GLU A 85 -10.17 4.14 9.26
N MET A 86 -9.05 3.54 9.65
CA MET A 86 -7.87 3.40 8.78
C MET A 86 -8.14 2.46 7.61
N ALA A 87 -8.91 1.38 7.83
CA ALA A 87 -9.37 0.49 6.77
C ALA A 87 -10.26 1.21 5.74
N GLY A 88 -11.20 2.03 6.22
CA GLY A 88 -12.05 2.87 5.37
C GLY A 88 -11.22 3.86 4.55
N LEU A 89 -10.27 4.55 5.20
CA LEU A 89 -9.39 5.50 4.53
C LEU A 89 -8.51 4.83 3.46
N LEU A 90 -7.91 3.69 3.79
CA LEU A 90 -7.14 2.88 2.85
C LEU A 90 -8.00 2.44 1.66
N ALA A 91 -9.23 1.98 1.91
CA ALA A 91 -10.13 1.60 0.84
C ALA A 91 -10.44 2.78 -0.10
N THR A 92 -10.70 3.97 0.45
CA THR A 92 -10.90 5.19 -0.36
C THR A 92 -9.67 5.50 -1.22
N TYR A 93 -8.47 5.46 -0.64
CA TYR A 93 -7.24 5.76 -1.35
C TYR A 93 -6.96 4.78 -2.49
N ILE A 94 -7.10 3.49 -2.22
CA ILE A 94 -6.91 2.45 -3.22
C ILE A 94 -7.96 2.53 -4.32
N GLN A 95 -9.22 2.85 -4.00
CA GLN A 95 -10.27 3.06 -5.01
C GLN A 95 -9.98 4.28 -5.91
N LYS A 96 -9.41 5.37 -5.38
CA LYS A 96 -8.95 6.51 -6.20
C LYS A 96 -7.87 6.08 -7.19
N ILE A 97 -6.87 5.33 -6.73
CA ILE A 97 -5.79 4.80 -7.58
C ILE A 97 -6.33 3.84 -8.64
N LYS A 98 -7.23 2.92 -8.27
CA LYS A 98 -7.89 1.98 -9.18
C LYS A 98 -8.65 2.73 -10.29
N SER A 99 -9.52 3.66 -9.91
CA SER A 99 -10.33 4.44 -10.85
C SER A 99 -9.47 5.22 -11.84
N TYR A 100 -8.37 5.81 -11.36
CA TYR A 100 -7.42 6.49 -12.24
C TYR A 100 -6.75 5.52 -13.22
N ALA A 101 -6.27 4.37 -12.76
CA ALA A 101 -5.63 3.38 -13.63
C ALA A 101 -6.60 2.85 -14.70
N GLU A 102 -7.85 2.58 -14.34
CA GLU A 102 -8.90 2.13 -15.26
C GLU A 102 -9.24 3.20 -16.31
N ALA A 103 -9.38 4.47 -15.90
CA ALA A 103 -9.67 5.57 -16.81
C ALA A 103 -8.56 5.82 -17.85
N LYS A 104 -7.30 5.49 -17.52
CA LYS A 104 -6.14 5.67 -18.40
C LYS A 104 -5.78 4.42 -19.21
N GLN A 105 -6.38 3.27 -18.93
CA GLN A 105 -6.09 2.00 -19.63
C GLN A 105 -6.33 2.07 -21.15
N GLY A 106 -7.35 2.82 -21.59
CA GLY A 106 -7.69 2.99 -23.01
C GLY A 106 -6.93 4.10 -23.73
N LYS A 107 -6.01 4.80 -23.05
CA LYS A 107 -5.23 5.91 -23.60
C LYS A 107 -3.96 5.38 -24.30
N SER A 108 -3.16 6.27 -24.88
CA SER A 108 -1.89 5.96 -25.53
C SER A 108 -0.74 6.74 -24.90
N GLY A 109 0.51 6.29 -25.12
CA GLY A 109 1.70 6.92 -24.58
C GLY A 109 1.77 6.88 -23.05
N VAL A 110 2.19 8.00 -22.44
CA VAL A 110 2.50 8.12 -21.00
C VAL A 110 1.30 7.78 -20.12
N GLU A 111 0.08 8.12 -20.54
CA GLU A 111 -1.13 7.81 -19.77
C GLU A 111 -1.36 6.30 -19.61
N ARG A 112 -1.14 5.53 -20.68
CA ARG A 112 -1.23 4.07 -20.62
C ARG A 112 -0.12 3.49 -19.77
N ASP A 113 1.09 4.05 -19.89
CA ASP A 113 2.23 3.63 -19.07
C ASP A 113 1.96 3.81 -17.57
N TYR A 114 1.26 4.87 -17.17
CA TYR A 114 0.84 5.06 -15.78
C TYR A 114 -0.19 4.05 -15.32
N SER A 115 -1.17 3.71 -16.17
CA SER A 115 -2.12 2.61 -15.89
C SER A 115 -1.37 1.29 -15.68
N ASP A 116 -0.48 0.94 -16.61
CA ASP A 116 0.25 -0.33 -16.58
C ASP A 116 1.23 -0.37 -15.39
N TYR A 117 1.86 0.77 -15.05
CA TYR A 117 2.69 0.92 -13.88
C TYR A 117 1.90 0.75 -12.57
N LEU A 118 0.78 1.44 -12.40
CA LEU A 118 -0.05 1.34 -11.19
C LEU A 118 -0.57 -0.08 -10.98
N LYS A 119 -0.88 -0.81 -12.05
CA LYS A 119 -1.26 -2.23 -11.97
C LYS A 119 -0.09 -3.13 -11.58
N ALA A 120 1.14 -2.76 -11.93
CA ALA A 120 2.34 -3.48 -11.56
C ALA A 120 2.81 -3.16 -10.12
N VAL A 121 2.41 -2.03 -9.55
CA VAL A 121 2.59 -1.71 -8.12
C VAL A 121 1.69 -2.62 -7.30
N ALA A 122 2.18 -3.84 -7.03
CA ALA A 122 1.52 -4.74 -6.11
C ALA A 122 1.59 -4.18 -4.69
N VAL A 123 0.46 -4.21 -4.00
CA VAL A 123 0.41 -3.99 -2.55
C VAL A 123 0.07 -5.31 -1.91
N SER A 124 0.93 -5.76 -1.00
CA SER A 124 0.67 -6.98 -0.24
C SER A 124 -0.62 -6.82 0.58
N PRO A 125 -1.55 -7.79 0.58
CA PRO A 125 -2.72 -7.79 1.46
C PRO A 125 -2.38 -8.01 2.95
N ASP A 126 -1.10 -8.20 3.28
CA ASP A 126 -0.65 -8.36 4.65
C ASP A 126 -0.72 -7.03 5.42
N ALA A 127 -1.71 -6.93 6.32
CA ALA A 127 -1.87 -5.79 7.23
C ALA A 127 -0.66 -5.53 8.14
N SER A 128 0.26 -6.49 8.28
CA SER A 128 1.54 -6.30 9.00
C SER A 128 2.49 -5.35 8.28
N GLN A 129 2.24 -5.08 6.99
CA GLN A 129 3.00 -4.13 6.15
C GLN A 129 2.36 -2.74 6.12
N ILE A 130 1.37 -2.48 6.98
CA ILE A 130 0.66 -1.22 7.07
C ILE A 130 1.03 -0.55 8.39
N PHE A 131 1.56 0.65 8.28
CA PHE A 131 1.89 1.51 9.42
C PHE A 131 0.99 2.73 9.42
N VAL A 132 0.71 3.26 10.59
CA VAL A 132 0.02 4.54 10.77
C VAL A 132 0.97 5.51 11.46
N VAL A 133 1.21 6.64 10.79
CA VAL A 133 2.10 7.70 11.25
C VAL A 133 1.33 9.02 11.20
N ALA A 134 1.26 9.74 12.32
CA ALA A 134 0.47 10.98 12.42
C ALA A 134 -0.99 10.84 11.92
N GLY A 135 -1.62 9.68 12.17
CA GLY A 135 -3.00 9.39 11.74
C GLY A 135 -3.17 9.10 10.25
N LYS A 136 -2.08 8.92 9.49
CA LYS A 136 -2.11 8.59 8.06
C LYS A 136 -1.54 7.19 7.82
N PRO A 137 -2.17 6.38 6.95
CA PRO A 137 -1.65 5.07 6.60
C PRO A 137 -0.45 5.20 5.64
N VAL A 138 0.55 4.37 5.88
CA VAL A 138 1.78 4.25 5.09
C VAL A 138 2.04 2.77 4.83
N LEU A 139 2.10 2.42 3.56
CA LEU A 139 2.36 1.07 3.05
C LEU A 139 3.85 0.88 2.85
N VAL A 140 4.38 -0.18 3.46
CA VAL A 140 5.74 -0.67 3.19
C VAL A 140 5.66 -1.93 2.34
N HIS A 141 6.80 -2.41 1.87
CA HIS A 141 6.91 -3.65 1.13
C HIS A 141 6.10 -3.71 -0.18
N TRP A 142 5.70 -2.55 -0.71
CA TRP A 142 5.04 -2.47 -2.01
C TRP A 142 6.02 -2.83 -3.13
N GLY A 143 5.52 -3.39 -4.22
CA GLY A 143 6.34 -3.86 -5.33
C GLY A 143 7.05 -5.19 -5.07
N TYR A 144 6.65 -5.93 -4.04
CA TYR A 144 7.08 -7.30 -3.74
C TYR A 144 5.85 -8.18 -3.47
N PHE A 145 5.93 -9.46 -3.81
CA PHE A 145 4.92 -10.46 -3.47
C PHE A 145 5.56 -11.67 -2.79
N SER A 146 4.84 -12.30 -1.86
CA SER A 146 5.34 -13.47 -1.12
C SER A 146 5.36 -14.72 -2.01
N GLU A 147 6.45 -15.48 -1.96
CA GLU A 147 6.65 -16.75 -2.67
C GLU A 147 6.14 -17.97 -1.87
N ASP A 148 5.88 -17.82 -0.57
CA ASP A 148 5.66 -18.91 0.43
C ASP A 148 4.33 -19.68 0.31
N GLY A 149 3.74 -19.72 -0.88
CA GLY A 149 2.77 -20.76 -1.23
C GLY A 149 1.40 -20.75 -0.56
N ARG A 150 1.04 -19.70 0.17
CA ARG A 150 -0.40 -19.34 0.32
C ARG A 150 -0.98 -18.75 -0.96
N PHE A 151 -0.12 -18.27 -1.86
CA PHE A 151 -0.47 -17.68 -3.16
C PHE A 151 0.36 -18.31 -4.30
N THR A 152 0.78 -19.58 -4.16
CA THR A 152 1.51 -20.33 -5.20
C THR A 152 0.70 -20.39 -6.48
N GLY A 153 1.26 -19.86 -7.58
CA GLY A 153 0.68 -20.01 -8.92
C GLY A 153 -0.38 -18.99 -9.29
N GLN A 154 -0.80 -18.10 -8.39
CA GLN A 154 -1.52 -16.90 -8.79
C GLN A 154 -0.53 -15.77 -8.99
N VAL A 155 -0.13 -15.58 -10.25
CA VAL A 155 0.36 -14.30 -10.81
C VAL A 155 -0.78 -13.26 -10.79
N LYS A 156 -1.64 -13.30 -9.77
CA LYS A 156 -2.68 -12.34 -9.55
C LYS A 156 -2.07 -11.38 -8.56
N TYR A 157 -1.74 -10.20 -9.05
CA TYR A 157 -2.39 -9.01 -8.52
C TYR A 157 -3.59 -9.41 -7.65
N ALA A 158 -3.38 -9.57 -6.34
CA ALA A 158 -4.49 -9.58 -5.40
C ALA A 158 -5.13 -8.24 -5.70
N GLY A 159 -6.30 -8.27 -6.34
CA GLY A 159 -6.90 -7.06 -6.89
C GLY A 159 -6.87 -5.97 -5.83
N TRP A 160 -6.82 -4.71 -6.23
CA TRP A 160 -7.12 -3.62 -5.31
C TRP A 160 -8.33 -3.96 -4.42
N ASP A 161 -9.31 -4.70 -4.96
CA ASP A 161 -10.46 -5.26 -4.25
C ASP A 161 -10.15 -6.34 -3.20
N GLU A 162 -9.23 -7.27 -3.45
CA GLU A 162 -8.83 -8.31 -2.49
C GLU A 162 -8.02 -7.71 -1.33
N PHE A 163 -7.14 -6.75 -1.63
CA PHE A 163 -6.44 -5.95 -0.63
C PHE A 163 -7.44 -5.22 0.28
N ILE A 164 -8.45 -4.56 -0.32
CA ILE A 164 -9.51 -3.88 0.44
C ILE A 164 -10.30 -4.87 1.28
N ALA A 165 -10.69 -6.02 0.72
CA ALA A 165 -11.47 -7.03 1.41
C ALA A 165 -10.71 -7.62 2.62
N GLU A 166 -9.42 -7.92 2.47
CA GLU A 166 -8.60 -8.45 3.56
C GLU A 166 -8.41 -7.42 4.68
N ILE A 167 -8.18 -6.15 4.34
CA ILE A 167 -8.05 -5.08 5.34
C ILE A 167 -9.37 -4.86 6.08
N GLN A 168 -10.49 -4.83 5.36
CA GLN A 168 -11.81 -4.69 5.96
C GLN A 168 -12.18 -5.91 6.82
N ARG A 169 -11.74 -7.11 6.45
CA ARG A 169 -11.94 -8.33 7.25
C ARG A 169 -11.10 -8.32 8.53
N LYS A 170 -9.87 -7.79 8.46
CA LYS A 170 -8.98 -7.68 9.62
C LYS A 170 -9.36 -6.54 10.54
N ALA A 171 -9.99 -5.48 10.00
CA ALA A 171 -10.65 -4.50 10.83
C ALA A 171 -11.86 -5.15 11.51
N PRO A 172 -12.02 -5.04 12.83
CA PRO A 172 -13.23 -5.52 13.49
C PRO A 172 -14.45 -4.80 12.89
N PRO A 173 -15.60 -5.49 12.74
CA PRO A 173 -16.81 -4.85 12.26
C PRO A 173 -17.09 -3.66 13.18
N LYS A 174 -17.42 -2.52 12.57
CA LYS A 174 -17.92 -1.34 13.27
C LYS A 174 -19.14 -1.81 14.05
N THR A 175 -18.93 -2.17 15.31
CA THR A 175 -20.02 -2.40 16.24
C THR A 175 -20.58 -1.01 16.40
N GLU A 176 -21.65 -0.72 15.65
CA GLU A 176 -22.62 0.28 16.04
C GLU A 176 -22.81 0.06 17.53
N GLU A 177 -22.28 0.99 18.30
CA GLU A 177 -22.58 1.11 19.71
C GLU A 177 -24.09 1.22 19.76
N SER A 178 -24.71 0.06 20.02
CA SER A 178 -26.14 -0.11 20.16
C SER A 178 -26.53 0.93 21.18
N ALA A 179 -27.12 2.02 20.69
CA ALA A 179 -27.77 3.01 21.50
C ALA A 179 -28.67 2.22 22.45
N ALA A 180 -28.28 2.15 23.71
CA ALA A 180 -29.10 1.53 24.73
C ALA A 180 -30.39 2.36 24.78
N PRO A 181 -31.57 1.78 24.51
CA PRO A 181 -32.78 2.41 24.98
C PRO A 181 -32.77 2.18 26.49
N THR A 182 -32.34 3.17 27.26
CA THR A 182 -32.63 3.18 28.69
C THR A 182 -34.13 3.44 28.82
N ALA A 183 -34.89 2.34 28.81
CA ALA A 183 -36.29 2.29 29.19
C ALA A 183 -36.37 1.94 30.67
N ALA A 184 -36.86 2.89 31.48
CA ALA A 184 -37.74 2.76 32.65
C ALA A 184 -37.63 4.02 33.52
#